data_AF-A0A958ITW7-F1
#
_entry.id   AF-A0A958ITW7-F1
#
_cell.length_a   1.000
_cell.length_b   1.000
_cell.length_c   1.000
_cell.angle_alpha   90.00
_cell.angle_beta   90.00
_cell.angle_gamma   90.00
#
_symmetry.space_group_name_H-M   'P 1'
#
loop_
_entity.id
_entity.type
_entity.pdbx_description
1 polymer ?
#
loop_
_entity_poly.entity_id
_entity_poly.type
_entity_poly.pdbx_seq_one_letter_code
_entity_poly.pdbx_strand_id
1 'polypeptide(L)' 'ATAGMMLMGCAESLMIIFLGLETMSIALYVMAGFRRFNRFSLEAALKYLLLGAFATGFLLYG' A
#
# COMPACT_ATOMS: atom_id res chain seq x y z
N ALA A 1 6.93 -4.36 3.39
CA ALA A 1 7.03 -3.97 1.96
C ALA A 1 7.66 -5.09 1.12
N THR A 2 8.90 -5.50 1.39
CA THR A 2 9.62 -6.53 0.61
C THR A 2 8.89 -7.86 0.50
N ALA A 3 8.27 -8.35 1.58
CA ALA A 3 7.47 -9.58 1.54
C ALA A 3 6.26 -9.48 0.58
N GLY A 4 5.56 -8.35 0.56
CA GLY A 4 4.44 -8.12 -0.37
C GLY A 4 4.91 -8.08 -1.83
N MET A 5 6.07 -7.44 -2.09
CA MET A 5 6.70 -7.45 -3.43
C MET A 5 7.11 -8.86 -3.87
N MET A 6 7.66 -9.68 -2.96
CA MET A 6 8.01 -11.07 -3.26
C MET A 6 6.77 -11.91 -3.55
N LEU A 7 5.67 -11.71 -2.80
CA LEU A 7 4.39 -12.37 -3.08
C LEU A 7 3.84 -11.99 -4.46
N MET A 8 3.95 -10.73 -4.87
CA MET A 8 3.59 -10.30 -6.23
C MET A 8 4.47 -10.96 -7.29
N GLY A 9 5.77 -11.12 -7.02
CA GLY A 9 6.72 -11.74 -7.95
C GLY A 9 6.43 -13.22 -8.23
N CYS A 10 5.70 -13.91 -7.35
CA CYS A 10 5.29 -15.30 -7.51
C CYS A 10 3.76 -15.44 -7.72
N ALA A 11 3.06 -14.37 -8.09
CA ALA A 11 1.61 -14.38 -8.17
C ALA A 11 1.08 -15.06 -9.43
N GLU A 12 0.25 -16.09 -9.24
CA GLU A 12 -0.43 -16.85 -10.31
C GLU A 12 -1.87 -16.36 -10.58
N SER A 13 -2.35 -15.39 -9.79
CA SER A 13 -3.72 -14.86 -9.89
C SER A 13 -3.78 -13.39 -9.51
N LEU A 14 -4.73 -12.67 -10.11
CA LEU A 14 -5.06 -11.28 -9.79
C LEU A 14 -5.37 -11.07 -8.31
N MET A 15 -5.95 -12.08 -7.64
CA MET A 15 -6.19 -12.04 -6.19
C MET A 15 -4.88 -12.01 -5.38
N ILE A 16 -3.86 -12.76 -5.81
CA ILE A 16 -2.54 -12.81 -5.15
C ILE A 16 -1.78 -11.50 -5.43
N ILE A 17 -1.90 -10.95 -6.64
CA ILE A 17 -1.37 -9.61 -6.97
C ILE A 17 -2.01 -8.56 -6.07
N PHE A 18 -3.34 -8.58 -5.90
CA PHE A 18 -4.06 -7.66 -5.02
C PHE A 18 -3.58 -7.78 -3.56
N LEU A 19 -3.44 -9.00 -3.04
CA LEU A 19 -2.96 -9.24 -1.69
C LEU A 19 -1.50 -8.76 -1.50
N GLY A 20 -0.64 -9.03 -2.47
CA GLY A 20 0.75 -8.56 -2.47
C GLY A 20 0.86 -7.02 -2.51
N LEU A 21 0.01 -6.39 -3.31
CA LEU A 21 -0.11 -4.92 -3.37
C LEU A 21 -0.57 -4.35 -2.03
N GLU A 22 -1.64 -4.86 -1.44
CA GLU A 22 -2.16 -4.35 -0.17
C GLU A 22 -1.17 -4.51 0.98
N THR A 23 -0.53 -5.68 1.07
CA THR A 23 0.50 -5.94 2.09
C THR A 23 1.72 -5.03 1.95
N MET A 24 2.10 -4.68 0.72
CA MET A 24 3.14 -3.68 0.47
C MET A 24 2.66 -2.26 0.80
N SER A 25 1.45 -1.89 0.39
CA SER A 25 0.85 -0.56 0.57
C SER A 25 0.71 -0.18 2.04
N ILE A 26 0.19 -1.08 2.89
CA ILE A 26 0.08 -0.84 4.33
C ILE A 26 1.45 -0.53 4.94
N ALA A 27 2.50 -1.28 4.55
CA ALA A 27 3.86 -1.00 5.03
C ALA A 27 4.36 0.38 4.57
N LEU A 28 4.05 0.80 3.34
CA LEU A 28 4.39 2.14 2.84
C LEU A 28 3.66 3.24 3.59
N TYR A 29 2.38 3.07 3.91
CA TYR A 29 1.61 4.06 4.67
C TYR A 29 2.22 4.29 6.07
N VAL A 30 2.62 3.20 6.73
CA VAL A 30 3.29 3.26 8.04
C VAL A 30 4.66 3.94 7.93
N MET A 31 5.43 3.63 6.88
CA MET A 31 6.74 4.26 6.67
C MET A 31 6.64 5.75 6.32
N ALA A 32 5.64 6.16 5.53
CA ALA A 32 5.39 7.57 5.23
C ALA A 32 5.07 8.38 6.50
N GLY A 33 4.40 7.76 7.47
CA GLY A 33 4.03 8.33 8.77
C GLY A 33 5.00 8.04 9.91
N PHE A 34 6.21 7.53 9.62
CA PHE A 34 7.12 7.02 10.65
C PHE A 34 7.49 8.09 11.69
N ARG A 35 7.66 9.35 11.26
CA ARG A 35 7.96 10.46 12.17
C ARG A 35 6.67 11.05 12.74
N ARG A 36 6.08 10.37 13.72
CA ARG A 36 4.78 10.73 14.34
C ARG A 36 4.69 12.16 14.91
N PHE A 37 5.81 12.77 15.30
CA PHE A 37 5.83 14.15 15.80
C PHE A 37 5.93 15.21 14.69
N ASN A 38 6.19 14.80 13.45
CA ASN A 38 6.22 15.69 12.30
C ASN A 38 4.86 15.69 11.60
N ARG A 39 4.17 16.83 11.64
CA ARG A 39 2.86 17.01 10.99
C ARG A 39 2.87 16.70 9.50
N PHE A 40 3.96 17.03 8.80
CA PHE A 40 4.10 16.73 7.36
C PHE A 40 4.20 15.22 7.08
N SER A 41 4.80 14.44 7.98
CA SER A 41 4.89 12.97 7.84
C SER A 41 3.52 12.32 8.04
N LEU A 42 2.75 12.79 9.03
CA LEU A 42 1.36 12.37 9.24
C LEU A 42 0.45 12.72 8.07
N GLU A 43 0.56 13.94 7.54
CA GLU A 43 -0.22 14.37 6.38
C GLU A 43 0.16 13.57 5.11
N ALA A 44 1.45 13.31 4.89
CA ALA A 44 1.89 12.45 3.81
C ALA A 44 1.32 11.03 3.93
N ALA A 45 1.39 10.42 5.11
CA ALA A 45 0.84 9.07 5.34
C ALA A 45 -0.66 9.00 5.02
N LEU A 46 -1.43 10.01 5.44
CA LEU A 46 -2.86 10.11 5.16
C LEU A 46 -3.13 10.25 3.65
N LYS A 47 -2.38 11.12 2.96
CA LYS A 47 -2.50 11.29 1.50
C LYS A 47 -2.17 10.01 0.74
N TYR A 48 -1.11 9.32 1.13
CA TYR A 48 -0.73 8.03 0.52
C TYR A 48 -1.80 6.95 0.77
N LEU A 49 -2.35 6.89 1.98
CA LEU A 49 -3.43 5.97 2.31
C LEU A 49 -4.69 6.22 1.48
N LEU A 50 -5.11 7.49 1.34
CA LEU A 50 -6.29 7.85 0.54
C LEU A 50 -6.09 7.55 -0.95
N LEU A 51 -4.93 7.91 -1.50
CA LEU A 51 -4.60 7.64 -2.90
C LEU A 51 -4.59 6.14 -3.19
N GLY A 52 -3.97 5.34 -2.32
CA GLY A 52 -3.87 3.90 -2.52
C GLY A 52 -5.19 3.17 -2.26
N ALA A 53 -6.01 3.60 -1.29
CA ALA A 53 -7.37 3.09 -1.10
C ALA A 53 -8.28 3.34 -2.32
N PHE A 54 -8.09 4.48 -2.99
CA PHE A 54 -8.79 4.76 -4.25
C PHE A 54 -8.28 3.84 -5.36
N ALA A 55 -6.97 3.78 -5.59
CA ALA A 55 -6.36 2.95 -6.64
C ALA A 55 -6.69 1.45 -6.52
N THR A 56 -6.77 0.94 -5.29
CA THR A 56 -7.16 -0.45 -5.01
C THR A 56 -8.63 -0.73 -5.33
N GLY A 57 -9.51 0.26 -5.13
CA GLY A 57 -10.89 0.20 -5.60
C GLY A 57 -10.98 0.07 -7.13
N PHE A 58 -10.16 0.80 -7.88
CA PHE A 58 -10.10 0.64 -9.35
C PHE A 58 -9.57 -0.73 -9.76
N LEU A 59 -8.53 -1.22 -9.08
CA LEU A 59 -7.96 -2.53 -9.39
C LEU A 59 -8.95 -3.67 -9.13
N LEU A 60 -9.75 -3.59 -8.07
CA LEU A 60 -10.78 -4.59 -7.77
C LEU A 60 -11.99 -4.52 -8.71
N TYR A 61 -12.29 -3.33 -9.26
CA TYR A 61 -13.44 -3.13 -10.14
C TYR A 61 -13.13 -3.30 -11.63
N GLY A 62 -11.86 -3.20 -12.02
CA GLY A 62 -11.38 -3.39 -13.41
C GLY A 62 -11.29 -4.85 -13.80
#